data_AF-A0A2E9ITP4-F1
#
_entry.id   AF-A0A2E9ITP4-F1
#
_cell.length_a   1.000
_cell.length_b   1.000
_cell.length_c   1.000
_cell.angle_alpha   90.00
_cell.angle_beta   90.00
_cell.angle_gamma   90.00
#
_symmetry.space_group_name_H-M   'P 1'
#
loop_
_entity.id
_entity.type
_entity.pdbx_description
1 polymer ?
#
loop_
_entity_poly.entity_id
_entity_poly.type
_entity_poly.pdbx_seq_one_letter_code
_entity_poly.pdbx_strand_id
1 'polypeptide(L)'
;MKTKTHNPTHTSTPSATTLVLGGNGKTGRRVVQRLLAQGRSARIGSRSASPSFDWHDSSNWRDVLDGIREMYVAYHPDLAVPGASEHIRELVAVAQKKGVRKIVLLSGRGEEEAQLCERIVMNSGVPATVVRCSWFNQNFTESFLRDMVVGGTIALPVSTVREPFVDAEDIADVAVAALTEDGHAGRG
;
A
#
# COMPACT_ATOMS: atom_id res chain seq x y z
N MET A 1 -53.04 13.38 21.34
CA MET A 1 -52.60 11.96 21.25
C MET A 1 -51.58 11.85 20.12
N LYS A 2 -50.48 11.14 20.37
CA LYS A 2 -49.29 11.01 19.50
C LYS A 2 -49.51 9.91 18.47
N THR A 3 -49.17 10.14 17.20
CA THR A 3 -48.81 9.07 16.26
C THR A 3 -47.34 9.22 15.92
N LYS A 4 -46.52 8.35 16.53
CA LYS A 4 -45.13 8.11 16.15
C LYS A 4 -45.15 7.23 14.90
N THR A 5 -44.63 7.74 13.79
CA THR A 5 -44.30 6.91 12.63
C THR A 5 -42.82 6.55 12.72
N HIS A 6 -42.55 5.26 12.75
CA HIS A 6 -41.24 4.62 12.84
C HIS A 6 -40.68 4.43 11.43
N ASN A 7 -39.41 4.80 11.18
CA ASN A 7 -38.60 4.23 10.10
C ASN A 7 -37.11 4.61 10.27
N PRO A 8 -36.18 3.89 9.62
CA PRO A 8 -35.76 2.54 9.92
C PRO A 8 -34.38 2.52 10.60
N THR A 9 -34.08 1.43 11.29
CA THR A 9 -32.74 1.12 11.80
C THR A 9 -31.73 1.06 10.65
N HIS A 10 -30.79 2.00 10.64
CA HIS A 10 -29.57 1.88 9.83
C HIS A 10 -28.81 0.63 10.28
N THR A 11 -28.90 -0.44 9.50
CA THR A 11 -27.99 -1.58 9.61
C THR A 11 -26.60 -1.10 9.23
N SER A 12 -25.77 -0.85 10.24
CA SER A 12 -24.35 -0.57 10.06
C SER A 12 -23.66 -1.84 9.55
N THR A 13 -23.39 -1.89 8.25
CA THR A 13 -22.46 -2.87 7.68
C THR A 13 -21.12 -2.71 8.40
N PRO A 14 -20.47 -3.78 8.89
CA PRO A 14 -19.25 -3.65 9.68
C PRO A 14 -18.13 -3.08 8.79
N SER A 15 -17.85 -1.80 8.97
CA SER A 15 -16.75 -1.06 8.35
C SER A 15 -15.40 -1.59 8.85
N ALA A 16 -14.83 -2.50 8.06
CA ALA A 16 -13.39 -2.73 8.04
C ALA A 16 -12.93 -2.40 6.61
N THR A 17 -12.36 -1.21 6.46
CA THR A 17 -11.97 -0.63 5.18
C THR A 17 -10.45 -0.70 5.09
N THR A 18 -9.93 -1.48 4.14
CA THR A 18 -8.51 -1.51 3.83
C THR A 18 -8.17 -0.30 2.97
N LEU A 19 -7.20 0.52 3.38
CA LEU A 19 -6.68 1.62 2.58
C LEU A 19 -5.53 1.13 1.70
N VAL A 20 -5.57 1.42 0.41
CA VAL A 20 -4.52 1.09 -0.55
C VAL A 20 -3.87 2.38 -1.06
N LEU A 21 -2.73 2.75 -0.48
CA LEU A 21 -1.90 3.85 -0.97
C LEU A 21 -1.07 3.35 -2.15
N GLY A 22 -1.08 4.12 -3.25
CA GLY A 22 -0.57 3.65 -4.54
C GLY A 22 -1.55 2.72 -5.27
N GLY A 23 -2.85 2.78 -4.95
CA GLY A 23 -3.90 1.91 -5.51
C GLY A 23 -4.09 1.99 -7.02
N ASN A 24 -3.61 3.05 -7.70
CA ASN A 24 -3.61 3.15 -9.16
C ASN A 24 -2.31 2.62 -9.80
N GLY A 25 -1.31 2.27 -8.98
CA GLY A 25 -0.03 1.74 -9.42
C GLY A 25 -0.08 0.25 -9.76
N LYS A 26 1.06 -0.29 -10.21
CA LYS A 26 1.19 -1.67 -10.70
C LYS A 26 0.72 -2.71 -9.68
N THR A 27 1.16 -2.59 -8.43
CA THR A 27 0.80 -3.52 -7.36
C THR A 27 -0.52 -3.14 -6.70
N GLY A 28 -0.73 -1.86 -6.40
CA GLY A 28 -1.94 -1.38 -5.72
C GLY A 28 -3.25 -1.73 -6.43
N ARG A 29 -3.31 -1.62 -7.77
CA ARG A 29 -4.54 -1.96 -8.52
C ARG A 29 -4.91 -3.44 -8.39
N ARG A 30 -3.89 -4.31 -8.35
CA ARG A 30 -4.01 -5.76 -8.20
C ARG A 30 -4.44 -6.14 -6.78
N VAL A 31 -3.91 -5.45 -5.78
CA VAL A 31 -4.34 -5.59 -4.37
C VAL A 31 -5.80 -5.20 -4.22
N VAL A 32 -6.23 -4.06 -4.79
CA VAL A 32 -7.64 -3.63 -4.76
C VAL A 32 -8.55 -4.68 -5.38
N GLN A 33 -8.22 -5.17 -6.59
CA GLN A 33 -9.01 -6.18 -7.29
C GLN A 33 -9.20 -7.45 -6.45
N ARG A 34 -8.13 -7.96 -5.84
CA ARG A 34 -8.16 -9.17 -5.00
C ARG A 34 -8.96 -8.97 -3.71
N LEU A 35 -8.80 -7.84 -3.03
CA LEU A 35 -9.59 -7.52 -1.83
C LEU A 35 -11.08 -7.49 -2.15
N LEU A 36 -11.47 -6.83 -3.24
CA LEU A 36 -12.87 -6.78 -3.69
C LEU A 36 -13.40 -8.16 -4.09
N ALA A 37 -12.59 -8.98 -4.77
CA ALA A 37 -12.95 -10.34 -5.13
C ALA A 37 -13.18 -11.25 -3.91
N GLN A 38 -12.53 -10.97 -2.78
CA GLN A 38 -12.76 -11.64 -1.49
C GLN A 38 -13.94 -11.06 -0.69
N GLY A 39 -14.70 -10.11 -1.25
CA GLY A 39 -15.81 -9.45 -0.57
C GLY A 39 -15.37 -8.45 0.52
N ARG A 40 -14.10 -8.01 0.50
CA ARG A 40 -13.55 -7.04 1.45
C ARG A 40 -13.66 -5.62 0.89
N SER A 41 -13.82 -4.65 1.78
CA SER A 41 -13.87 -3.24 1.40
C SER A 41 -12.45 -2.70 1.18
N ALA A 42 -12.20 -2.12 0.00
CA ALA A 42 -10.93 -1.46 -0.32
C ALA A 42 -11.18 -0.01 -0.73
N ARG A 43 -10.38 0.92 -0.20
CA ARG A 43 -10.40 2.33 -0.57
C ARG A 43 -9.03 2.74 -1.09
N ILE A 44 -9.00 3.34 -2.27
CA ILE A 44 -7.77 3.86 -2.87
C ILE A 44 -7.45 5.22 -2.25
N GLY A 45 -6.22 5.39 -1.78
CA GLY A 45 -5.67 6.70 -1.45
C GLY A 45 -5.04 7.32 -2.70
N SER A 46 -5.60 8.42 -3.18
CA SER A 46 -5.07 9.22 -4.27
C SER A 46 -5.41 10.69 -4.11
N ARG A 47 -4.70 11.55 -4.85
CA ARG A 47 -4.99 12.99 -4.91
C ARG A 47 -6.39 13.31 -5.46
N SER A 48 -6.96 12.41 -6.25
CA SER A 48 -8.30 12.53 -6.84
C SER A 48 -9.41 11.82 -6.04
N ALA A 49 -9.06 11.13 -4.95
CA ALA A 49 -10.03 10.48 -4.09
C ALA A 49 -10.73 11.50 -3.16
N SER A 50 -11.83 11.08 -2.54
CA SER A 50 -12.49 11.83 -1.47
C SER A 50 -12.67 10.91 -0.25
N PRO A 51 -12.03 11.22 0.90
CA PRO A 51 -11.02 12.26 1.11
C PRO A 51 -9.73 12.02 0.30
N SER A 52 -9.05 13.10 -0.10
CA SER A 52 -7.83 13.03 -0.91
C SER A 52 -6.60 12.69 -0.07
N PHE A 53 -5.67 11.95 -0.67
CA PHE A 53 -4.37 11.64 -0.08
C PHE A 53 -3.24 12.15 -0.98
N ASP A 54 -2.37 12.99 -0.43
CA ASP A 54 -1.12 13.44 -1.04
C ASP A 54 0.03 13.19 -0.06
N TRP A 55 1.15 12.66 -0.54
CA TRP A 55 2.35 12.47 0.28
C TRP A 55 2.96 13.78 0.77
N HIS A 56 2.73 14.89 0.05
CA HIS A 56 3.30 16.20 0.36
C HIS A 56 2.32 17.14 1.07
N ASP A 57 1.09 16.68 1.36
CA ASP A 57 0.10 17.43 2.13
C ASP A 57 -0.60 16.49 3.12
N SER A 58 -0.15 16.55 4.37
CA SER A 58 -0.65 15.71 5.45
C SER A 58 -1.91 16.24 6.13
N SER A 59 -2.42 17.41 5.72
CA SER A 59 -3.56 18.10 6.36
C SER A 59 -4.81 17.21 6.46
N ASN A 60 -5.04 16.39 5.43
CA ASN A 60 -6.24 15.54 5.31
C ASN A 60 -5.98 14.06 5.68
N TRP A 61 -4.78 13.66 6.09
CA TRP A 61 -4.48 12.26 6.37
C TRP A 61 -5.34 11.67 7.49
N ARG A 62 -5.75 12.50 8.46
CA ARG A 62 -6.65 12.05 9.53
C ARG A 62 -8.02 11.64 8.99
N ASP A 63 -8.55 12.38 8.03
CA ASP A 63 -9.85 12.09 7.43
C ASP A 63 -9.73 10.90 6.49
N VAL A 64 -8.61 10.81 5.76
CA VAL A 64 -8.29 9.61 4.99
C VAL A 64 -8.26 8.40 5.92
N LEU A 65 -7.56 8.42 7.05
CA LEU A 65 -7.41 7.21 7.86
C LEU A 65 -8.61 6.92 8.77
N ASP A 66 -9.70 7.69 8.68
CA ASP A 66 -10.90 7.46 9.49
C ASP A 66 -11.59 6.13 9.13
N GLY A 67 -11.84 5.31 10.15
CA GLY A 67 -12.44 3.98 9.98
C GLY A 67 -11.55 2.92 9.30
N ILE A 68 -10.29 3.24 8.98
CA ILE A 68 -9.34 2.32 8.35
C ILE A 68 -8.77 1.34 9.38
N ARG A 69 -8.75 0.05 9.04
CA ARG A 69 -8.23 -1.02 9.91
C ARG A 69 -6.92 -1.61 9.40
N GLU A 70 -6.80 -1.78 8.09
CA GLU A 70 -5.59 -2.27 7.43
C GLU A 70 -5.12 -1.29 6.36
N MET A 71 -3.80 -1.24 6.13
CA MET A 71 -3.20 -0.38 5.12
C MET A 71 -2.21 -1.15 4.26
N TYR A 72 -2.34 -1.02 2.94
CA TYR A 72 -1.28 -1.31 2.00
C TYR A 72 -0.59 -0.01 1.59
N VAL A 73 0.73 0.02 1.69
CA VAL A 73 1.53 1.22 1.42
C VAL A 73 2.54 0.91 0.31
N ALA A 74 2.24 1.41 -0.89
CA ALA A 74 3.22 1.59 -1.96
C ALA A 74 3.50 3.09 -2.11
N TYR A 75 4.69 3.52 -1.67
CA TYR A 75 5.11 4.92 -1.73
C TYR A 75 5.41 5.34 -3.17
N HIS A 76 5.18 6.62 -3.48
CA HIS A 76 5.45 7.20 -4.79
C HIS A 76 6.23 8.52 -4.60
N PRO A 77 7.28 8.79 -5.41
CA PRO A 77 7.71 8.03 -6.59
C PRO A 77 8.47 6.73 -6.29
N ASP A 78 9.27 6.69 -5.22
CA ASP A 78 10.04 5.51 -4.79
C ASP A 78 10.47 5.70 -3.32
N LEU A 79 10.62 4.63 -2.53
CA LEU A 79 11.10 4.74 -1.14
C LEU A 79 12.59 5.10 -1.05
N ALA A 80 13.35 4.93 -2.12
CA ALA A 80 14.77 5.29 -2.18
C ALA A 80 15.01 6.80 -2.27
N VAL A 81 13.96 7.63 -2.45
CA VAL A 81 14.12 9.07 -2.61
C VAL A 81 14.20 9.79 -1.27
N PRO A 82 15.02 10.87 -1.17
CA PRO A 82 15.04 11.71 0.03
C PRO A 82 13.64 12.23 0.40
N GLY A 83 13.31 12.23 1.69
CA GLY A 83 12.00 12.67 2.21
C GLY A 83 11.00 11.53 2.41
N ALA A 84 11.24 10.33 1.86
CA ALA A 84 10.34 9.20 2.02
C ALA A 84 10.19 8.78 3.48
N SER A 85 11.27 8.75 4.24
CA SER A 85 11.22 8.35 5.65
C SER A 85 10.46 9.34 6.54
N GLU A 86 10.51 10.64 6.26
CA GLU A 86 9.69 11.66 6.93
C GLU A 86 8.20 11.42 6.71
N HIS A 87 7.79 11.23 5.45
CA HIS A 87 6.41 10.96 5.10
C HIS A 87 5.90 9.66 5.72
N ILE A 88 6.71 8.59 5.69
CA ILE A 88 6.38 7.31 6.31
C ILE A 88 6.23 7.46 7.81
N ARG A 89 7.12 8.21 8.48
CA ARG A 89 7.07 8.46 9.93
C ARG A 89 5.80 9.19 10.33
N GLU A 90 5.41 10.22 9.57
CA GLU A 90 4.18 10.95 9.82
C GLU A 90 2.95 10.06 9.57
N LEU A 91 2.96 9.26 8.50
CA LEU A 91 1.84 8.39 8.13
C LEU A 91 1.57 7.37 9.23
N VAL A 92 2.62 6.68 9.72
CA VAL A 92 2.45 5.67 10.77
C VAL A 92 2.00 6.29 12.09
N ALA A 93 2.42 7.52 12.40
CA ALA A 93 1.95 8.24 13.58
C ALA A 93 0.45 8.58 13.49
N VAL A 94 -0.04 8.96 12.31
CA VAL A 94 -1.48 9.17 12.07
C VAL A 94 -2.23 7.84 12.13
N ALA A 95 -1.69 6.79 11.51
CA ALA A 95 -2.27 5.45 11.46
C ALA A 95 -2.47 4.86 12.86
N GLN A 96 -1.44 4.95 13.71
CA GLN A 96 -1.53 4.52 15.10
C GLN A 96 -2.64 5.27 15.86
N LYS A 97 -2.70 6.60 15.74
CA LYS A 97 -3.73 7.43 16.39
C LYS A 97 -5.15 7.13 15.89
N LYS A 98 -5.30 6.73 14.63
CA LYS A 98 -6.58 6.37 14.01
C LYS A 98 -6.98 4.91 14.22
N GLY A 99 -6.16 4.13 14.92
CA GLY A 99 -6.50 2.75 15.27
C GLY A 99 -6.32 1.75 14.13
N VAL A 100 -5.41 2.05 13.19
CA VAL A 100 -4.95 1.07 12.19
C VAL A 100 -4.28 -0.08 12.93
N ARG A 101 -4.61 -1.31 12.54
CA ARG A 101 -4.20 -2.54 13.22
C ARG A 101 -3.20 -3.35 12.43
N LYS A 102 -3.07 -3.10 11.13
CA LYS A 102 -2.11 -3.80 10.27
C LYS A 102 -1.61 -2.91 9.14
N ILE A 103 -0.30 -2.93 8.89
CA ILE A 103 0.35 -2.24 7.77
C ILE A 103 1.13 -3.25 6.94
N VAL A 104 0.92 -3.23 5.62
CA VAL A 104 1.77 -3.93 4.65
C VAL A 104 2.51 -2.89 3.83
N LEU A 105 3.83 -2.84 3.98
CA LEU A 105 4.71 -1.94 3.25
C LEU A 105 5.33 -2.69 2.06
N LEU A 106 5.17 -2.17 0.85
CA LEU A 106 5.97 -2.58 -0.31
C LEU A 106 7.31 -1.83 -0.25
N SER A 107 8.43 -2.57 -0.19
CA SER A 107 9.78 -2.01 -0.07
C SER A 107 10.74 -2.49 -1.15
N GLY A 108 11.76 -1.69 -1.43
CA GLY A 108 12.86 -2.01 -2.36
C GLY A 108 14.00 -2.78 -1.69
N ARG A 109 14.55 -3.77 -2.39
CA ARG A 109 15.65 -4.60 -1.88
C ARG A 109 16.99 -3.87 -2.01
N GLY A 110 17.69 -3.70 -0.89
CA GLY A 110 19.09 -3.24 -0.86
C GLY A 110 19.28 -1.72 -0.87
N GLU A 111 18.21 -0.96 -0.63
CA GLU A 111 18.21 0.50 -0.62
C GLU A 111 18.20 1.02 0.82
N GLU A 112 19.18 1.86 1.18
CA GLU A 112 19.34 2.34 2.56
C GLU A 112 18.11 3.13 3.06
N GLU A 113 17.55 3.99 2.22
CA GLU A 113 16.38 4.80 2.56
C GLU A 113 15.10 3.93 2.66
N ALA A 114 14.96 2.91 1.81
CA ALA A 114 13.87 1.95 1.93
C ALA A 114 13.98 1.16 3.25
N GLN A 115 15.18 0.70 3.61
CA GLN A 115 15.42 0.04 4.90
C GLN A 115 15.14 0.96 6.10
N LEU A 116 15.38 2.27 5.97
CA LEU A 116 14.99 3.23 6.99
C LEU A 116 13.46 3.30 7.14
N CYS A 117 12.73 3.37 6.02
CA CYS A 117 11.27 3.33 6.02
C CYS A 117 10.72 2.03 6.62
N GLU A 118 11.32 0.88 6.30
CA GLU A 118 10.99 -0.41 6.90
C GLU A 118 11.13 -0.37 8.43
N ARG A 119 12.27 0.11 8.94
CA ARG A 119 12.49 0.23 10.38
C ARG A 119 11.46 1.15 11.05
N ILE A 120 11.08 2.25 10.39
CA ILE A 120 10.06 3.18 10.91
C ILE A 120 8.71 2.49 11.02
N VAL A 121 8.29 1.76 9.98
CA VAL A 121 7.01 1.02 10.00
C VAL A 121 7.04 -0.09 11.04
N MET A 122 8.11 -0.88 11.10
CA MET A 122 8.25 -1.98 12.05
C MET A 122 8.27 -1.51 13.52
N ASN A 123 8.83 -0.32 13.79
CA ASN A 123 8.89 0.26 15.14
C ASN A 123 7.70 1.18 15.46
N SER A 124 6.69 1.27 14.59
CA SER A 124 5.54 2.17 14.78
C SER A 124 4.59 1.75 15.90
N GLY A 125 4.72 0.52 16.41
CA GLY A 125 3.76 -0.07 17.34
C GLY A 125 2.46 -0.57 16.67
N VAL A 126 2.33 -0.41 15.35
CA VAL A 126 1.28 -1.07 14.57
C VAL A 126 1.86 -2.36 13.98
N PRO A 127 1.20 -3.52 14.13
CA PRO A 127 1.62 -4.76 13.49
C PRO A 127 1.88 -4.56 11.99
N ALA A 128 3.07 -4.94 11.54
CA ALA A 128 3.49 -4.68 10.18
C ALA A 128 4.15 -5.89 9.52
N THR A 129 4.05 -5.92 8.19
CA THR A 129 4.72 -6.85 7.28
C THR A 129 5.37 -6.04 6.17
N VAL A 130 6.65 -6.32 5.89
CA VAL A 130 7.39 -5.70 4.79
C VAL A 130 7.48 -6.71 3.64
N VAL A 131 6.89 -6.36 2.50
CA VAL A 131 7.03 -7.12 1.25
C VAL A 131 8.21 -6.51 0.49
N ARG A 132 9.41 -7.05 0.71
CA ARG A 132 10.63 -6.60 0.05
C ARG A 132 10.73 -7.19 -1.36
N CYS A 133 10.76 -6.33 -2.37
CA CYS A 133 10.82 -6.72 -3.76
C CYS A 133 12.06 -6.15 -4.47
N SER A 134 12.47 -6.82 -5.53
CA SER A 134 13.45 -6.35 -6.51
C SER A 134 12.71 -5.78 -7.73
N TRP A 135 13.12 -6.14 -8.94
CA TRP A 135 12.51 -5.67 -10.18
C TRP A 135 11.19 -6.38 -10.47
N PHE A 136 10.21 -5.65 -10.99
CA PHE A 136 8.94 -6.25 -11.39
C PHE A 136 8.99 -6.70 -12.85
N ASN A 137 8.42 -7.87 -13.16
CA ASN A 137 8.20 -8.30 -14.55
C ASN A 137 7.43 -7.23 -15.35
N GLN A 138 6.50 -6.54 -14.70
CA GLN A 138 5.71 -5.47 -15.29
C GLN A 138 6.52 -4.20 -15.61
N ASN A 139 7.80 -4.12 -15.25
CA ASN A 139 8.66 -3.06 -15.77
C ASN A 139 8.88 -3.19 -17.29
N PHE A 140 8.87 -4.42 -17.82
CA PHE A 140 9.01 -4.72 -19.26
C PHE A 140 7.72 -4.48 -20.07
N THR A 141 6.55 -4.47 -19.42
CA THR A 141 5.25 -4.43 -20.12
C THR A 141 4.43 -3.18 -19.81
N GLU A 142 4.61 -2.57 -18.63
CA GLU A 142 3.78 -1.47 -18.11
C GLU A 142 4.61 -0.23 -17.74
N SER A 143 5.91 -0.18 -18.08
CA SER A 143 6.83 0.85 -17.55
C SER A 143 7.97 1.22 -18.51
N PHE A 144 8.97 1.92 -17.97
CA PHE A 144 10.15 2.46 -18.64
C PHE A 144 10.96 1.49 -19.53
N LEU A 145 10.83 0.16 -19.36
CA LEU A 145 11.48 -0.81 -20.26
C LEU A 145 10.62 -1.22 -21.44
N ARG A 146 9.32 -0.94 -21.43
CA ARG A 146 8.38 -1.37 -22.48
C ARG A 146 8.83 -0.89 -23.85
N ASP A 147 9.18 0.37 -23.98
CA ASP A 147 9.53 0.94 -25.28
C ASP A 147 10.88 0.40 -25.78
N MET A 148 11.78 0.04 -24.87
CA MET A 148 13.03 -0.66 -25.20
C MET A 148 12.76 -2.10 -25.68
N VAL A 149 11.84 -2.81 -25.05
CA VAL A 149 11.39 -4.14 -25.48
C VAL A 149 10.78 -4.06 -26.89
N VAL A 150 9.87 -3.11 -27.12
CA VAL A 150 9.24 -2.88 -28.43
C VAL A 150 10.28 -2.48 -29.48
N GLY A 151 11.28 -1.70 -29.09
CA GLY A 151 12.43 -1.33 -29.93
C GLY A 151 13.43 -2.47 -30.17
N GLY A 152 13.22 -3.65 -29.59
CA GLY A 152 14.04 -4.85 -29.80
C GLY A 152 15.40 -4.83 -29.08
N THR A 153 15.69 -3.83 -28.25
CA THR A 153 16.96 -3.72 -27.50
C THR A 153 16.72 -3.12 -26.13
N ILE A 154 17.17 -3.83 -25.08
CA ILE A 154 17.12 -3.36 -23.69
C ILE A 154 18.53 -2.95 -23.27
N ALA A 155 18.72 -1.66 -23.02
CA ALA A 155 19.96 -1.12 -22.50
C ALA A 155 19.80 -0.83 -21.01
N LEU A 156 20.45 -1.63 -20.17
CA LEU A 156 20.46 -1.47 -18.72
C LEU A 156 21.91 -1.47 -18.23
N PRO A 157 22.24 -0.69 -17.18
CA PRO A 157 23.52 -0.81 -16.49
C PRO A 157 23.54 -2.13 -15.72
N VAL A 158 23.85 -3.22 -16.41
CA VAL A 158 23.91 -4.57 -15.82
C VAL A 158 25.33 -4.87 -15.34
N SER A 159 25.43 -5.39 -14.12
CA SER A 159 26.63 -6.08 -13.66
C SER A 159 26.54 -7.58 -13.97
N THR A 160 27.56 -8.37 -13.62
CA THR A 160 27.52 -9.83 -13.75
C THR A 160 26.62 -10.52 -12.70
N VAL A 161 26.03 -9.75 -11.78
CA VAL A 161 25.14 -10.25 -10.73
C VAL A 161 23.77 -10.59 -11.29
N ARG A 162 23.21 -11.74 -10.88
CA ARG A 162 21.85 -12.13 -11.24
C ARG A 162 20.84 -11.30 -10.43
N GLU A 163 19.98 -10.57 -11.12
CA GLU A 163 18.88 -9.84 -10.50
C GLU A 163 17.59 -10.68 -10.55
N PRO A 164 16.92 -10.94 -9.41
CA PRO A 164 15.62 -11.59 -9.42
C PRO A 164 14.55 -10.63 -9.92
N PHE A 165 13.61 -11.17 -10.70
CA PHE A 165 12.40 -10.47 -11.09
C PHE A 165 11.20 -11.15 -10.44
N VAL A 166 10.25 -10.35 -9.99
CA VAL A 166 9.02 -10.82 -9.33
C VAL A 166 7.80 -10.33 -10.11
N ASP A 167 6.77 -11.15 -10.18
CA ASP A 167 5.51 -10.75 -10.79
C ASP A 167 4.72 -9.84 -9.85
N ALA A 168 4.16 -8.74 -10.37
CA ALA A 168 3.27 -7.88 -9.60
C ALA A 168 1.97 -8.59 -9.17
N GLU A 169 1.58 -9.67 -9.86
CA GLU A 169 0.51 -10.56 -9.41
C GLU A 169 0.91 -11.28 -8.11
N ASP A 170 2.09 -11.90 -8.06
CA ASP A 170 2.59 -12.59 -6.87
C ASP A 170 2.77 -11.63 -5.68
N ILE A 171 3.25 -10.41 -5.95
CA ILE A 171 3.34 -9.35 -4.93
C ILE A 171 1.95 -9.04 -4.36
N ALA A 172 0.95 -8.93 -5.22
CA ALA A 172 -0.41 -8.63 -4.78
C ALA A 172 -1.02 -9.79 -3.97
N ASP A 173 -0.73 -11.04 -4.33
CA ASP A 173 -1.17 -12.21 -3.55
C ASP A 173 -0.54 -12.23 -2.15
N VAL A 174 0.77 -12.00 -2.04
CA VAL A 174 1.46 -11.91 -0.74
C VAL A 174 0.94 -10.72 0.08
N ALA A 175 0.76 -9.56 -0.55
CA ALA A 175 0.27 -8.37 0.14
C ALA A 175 -1.15 -8.58 0.69
N VAL A 176 -2.03 -9.22 -0.09
CA VAL A 176 -3.40 -9.52 0.34
C VAL A 176 -3.39 -10.53 1.48
N ALA A 177 -2.65 -11.64 1.35
CA ALA A 177 -2.51 -12.62 2.44
C ALA A 177 -2.02 -11.93 3.73
N ALA A 178 -0.97 -11.11 3.64
CA ALA A 178 -0.46 -10.35 4.78
C ALA A 178 -1.52 -9.41 5.38
N LEU A 179 -2.31 -8.70 4.56
CA LEU A 179 -3.40 -7.83 5.04
C LEU A 179 -4.49 -8.63 5.76
N THR A 180 -4.87 -9.78 5.21
CA THR A 180 -6.12 -10.46 5.57
C THR A 180 -5.97 -11.61 6.55
N GLU A 181 -4.78 -12.18 6.67
CA GLU A 181 -4.49 -13.36 7.49
C GLU A 181 -3.65 -12.98 8.72
N ASP A 182 -3.84 -13.71 9.81
CA ASP A 182 -3.03 -13.57 11.03
C ASP A 182 -1.72 -14.35 10.91
N GLY A 183 -0.69 -13.95 11.68
CA GLY A 183 0.59 -14.68 11.73
C GLY A 183 1.71 -14.14 10.84
N HIS A 184 1.47 -13.08 10.06
CA HIS A 184 2.49 -12.40 9.24
C HIS A 184 3.11 -11.16 9.91
N ALA A 185 2.56 -10.70 11.05
CA ALA A 185 3.10 -9.57 11.80
C ALA A 185 4.48 -9.91 12.36
N GLY A 186 5.48 -9.06 12.09
CA GLY A 186 6.85 -9.27 12.59
C GLY A 186 7.64 -10.38 11.87
N ARG A 187 7.10 -10.93 10.77
CA ARG A 187 7.76 -11.95 9.96
C ARG A 187 8.07 -11.36 8.58
N GLY A 188 9.20 -10.66 8.47
CA GLY A 188 9.63 -10.00 7.23
C GLY A 188 11.05 -9.50 7.27
#